data_AF-A0AAV6D072-F1
#
_entry.id   AF-A0AAV6D072-F1
#
_cell.length_a   1.000
_cell.length_b   1.000
_cell.length_c   1.000
_cell.angle_alpha   90.00
_cell.angle_beta   90.00
_cell.angle_gamma   90.00
#
_symmetry.space_group_name_H-M   'P 1'
#
loop_
_entity.id
_entity.type
_entity.pdbx_description
1 polymer ?
#
loop_
_entity_poly.entity_id
_entity_poly.type
_entity_poly.pdbx_seq_one_letter_code
_entity_poly.pdbx_strand_id
1 'polypeptide(L)'
;MGRLVLVLVLMTACSTVAPRASTVTPSPSPAATQQPSPMPSRSDFLAIVGGPKNSSVSLVASDGTVVATAAVDLPTFRMHAQMSWTSASRRGLYYLVGSEVRFLAPDGSTGTATRIALGVSEQAGFAVSPDDASIAVSVFSYTPLPDGSYKGMRLYVEDLNGGGHHVDIFSSTTVAEFPVGWTGGRLILAVSEPRCCSAPTANPYDATSYHVVDPATGSRLASLCNSGSGPQGPIEPIGAVCYHPNAAHTYERWDGGSFDAPAAPPAPTQYPNALSPDGTRLAGSFCCNERKGLMAIAGPRGAWDWLTEPGSVLGWLDSEHIIIQQIDTPALSVIELGPSVGTGRLSTIRFSTQIAPGGSYLGAFPAAVT
;
A
#
# COMPACT_ATOMS: atom_id res chain seq x y z
N MET A 1 -32.61 -40.37 -76.63
CA MET A 1 -32.57 -41.82 -76.37
C MET A 1 -31.15 -42.32 -76.62
N GLY A 2 -30.63 -43.14 -75.70
CA GLY A 2 -29.44 -44.01 -75.92
C GLY A 2 -28.08 -43.29 -75.81
N ARG A 3 -27.29 -43.46 -74.75
CA ARG A 3 -26.52 -44.65 -74.29
C ARG A 3 -25.09 -44.69 -74.86
N LEU A 4 -24.16 -44.81 -73.91
CA LEU A 4 -22.88 -45.53 -73.90
C LEU A 4 -21.81 -45.13 -74.96
N VAL A 5 -20.65 -44.62 -74.54
CA VAL A 5 -19.48 -45.34 -73.96
C VAL A 5 -18.86 -46.32 -74.97
N LEU A 6 -17.59 -46.10 -75.36
CA LEU A 6 -16.44 -46.97 -75.01
C LEU A 6 -15.17 -46.61 -75.82
N VAL A 7 -14.12 -46.24 -75.07
CA VAL A 7 -12.69 -46.64 -75.14
C VAL A 7 -12.00 -46.83 -76.50
N LEU A 8 -10.91 -46.08 -76.68
CA LEU A 8 -9.74 -46.54 -77.43
C LEU A 8 -8.59 -46.78 -76.44
N VAL A 9 -8.10 -48.02 -76.38
CA VAL A 9 -6.87 -48.42 -75.68
C VAL A 9 -5.70 -48.19 -76.63
N LEU A 10 -4.64 -47.51 -76.19
CA LEU A 10 -3.32 -47.71 -76.78
C LEU A 10 -2.21 -47.69 -75.74
N MET A 11 -1.34 -48.67 -75.93
CA MET A 11 -0.23 -49.12 -75.11
C MET A 11 0.99 -48.20 -75.18
N THR A 12 2.02 -48.59 -74.41
CA THR A 12 3.46 -48.30 -74.54
C THR A 12 3.94 -47.04 -73.80
N ALA A 13 5.09 -47.00 -73.12
CA ALA A 13 6.17 -47.96 -72.89
C ALA A 13 6.89 -47.60 -71.57
N CYS A 14 7.61 -48.56 -71.00
CA CYS A 14 8.49 -48.36 -69.87
C CYS A 14 9.63 -47.37 -70.16
N SER A 15 9.90 -46.49 -69.20
CA SER A 15 11.24 -45.94 -68.97
C SER A 15 11.40 -45.66 -67.48
N THR A 16 12.32 -46.40 -66.86
CA THR A 16 12.74 -46.27 -65.46
C THR A 16 13.49 -44.96 -65.25
N VAL A 17 12.94 -44.09 -64.40
CA VAL A 17 13.62 -42.90 -63.88
C VAL A 17 13.61 -42.98 -62.34
N ALA A 18 14.77 -42.74 -61.74
CA ALA A 18 15.03 -42.82 -60.31
C ALA A 18 14.06 -41.99 -59.45
N PRO A 19 13.65 -42.45 -58.26
CA PRO A 19 12.78 -41.68 -57.39
C PRO A 19 13.55 -40.48 -56.79
N ARG A 20 13.13 -39.27 -57.16
CA ARG A 20 13.35 -38.07 -56.33
C ARG A 20 12.47 -38.20 -55.09
N ALA A 21 13.08 -37.97 -53.93
CA ALA A 21 12.36 -37.83 -52.67
C ALA A 21 11.30 -36.72 -52.80
N SER A 22 10.04 -37.07 -52.52
CA SER A 22 8.94 -36.10 -52.46
C SER A 22 8.97 -35.41 -51.10
N THR A 23 9.20 -34.11 -51.11
CA THR A 23 8.97 -33.23 -49.96
C THR A 23 7.46 -33.20 -49.70
N VAL A 24 7.02 -33.86 -48.62
CA VAL A 24 5.64 -33.78 -48.13
C VAL A 24 5.44 -32.36 -47.58
N THR A 25 4.64 -31.56 -48.27
CA THR A 25 4.17 -30.27 -47.74
C THR A 25 3.09 -30.57 -46.69
N PRO A 26 3.29 -30.20 -45.41
CA PRO A 26 2.25 -30.41 -44.42
C PRO A 26 1.05 -29.50 -44.71
N SER A 27 -0.15 -30.08 -44.67
CA SER A 27 -1.42 -29.35 -44.70
C SER A 27 -1.48 -28.38 -43.51
N PRO A 28 -2.02 -27.15 -43.66
CA PRO A 28 -2.17 -26.22 -42.55
C PRO A 28 -3.15 -26.80 -41.53
N SER A 29 -2.61 -27.19 -40.37
CA SER A 29 -3.41 -27.54 -39.20
C SER A 29 -4.21 -26.31 -38.77
N PRO A 30 -5.51 -26.43 -38.44
CA PRO A 30 -6.30 -25.29 -37.98
C PRO A 30 -5.63 -24.68 -36.75
N ALA A 31 -5.27 -23.40 -36.85
CA ALA A 31 -4.68 -22.66 -35.76
C ALA A 31 -5.66 -22.69 -34.58
N ALA A 32 -5.22 -23.26 -33.46
CA ALA A 32 -5.94 -23.16 -32.20
C ALA A 32 -6.20 -21.67 -31.94
N THR A 33 -7.47 -21.31 -31.85
CA THR A 33 -7.88 -19.97 -31.43
C THR A 33 -7.35 -19.81 -30.01
N GLN A 34 -6.30 -19.00 -29.86
CA GLN A 34 -5.81 -18.64 -28.53
C GLN A 34 -6.96 -17.94 -27.83
N GLN A 35 -7.57 -18.63 -26.86
CA GLN A 35 -8.47 -18.01 -25.92
C GLN A 35 -7.69 -16.88 -25.27
N PRO A 36 -8.17 -15.62 -25.30
CA PRO A 36 -7.45 -14.51 -24.69
C PRO A 36 -7.16 -14.87 -23.24
N SER A 37 -5.90 -14.74 -22.84
CA SER A 37 -5.50 -14.94 -21.45
C SER A 37 -6.45 -14.15 -20.56
N PRO A 38 -7.01 -14.76 -19.49
CA PRO A 38 -7.89 -14.04 -18.59
C PRO A 38 -7.15 -12.78 -18.11
N MET A 39 -7.78 -11.62 -18.27
CA MET A 39 -7.24 -10.35 -17.78
C MET A 39 -7.06 -10.47 -16.25
N PRO A 40 -6.04 -9.82 -15.66
CA PRO A 40 -5.89 -9.75 -14.22
C PRO A 40 -7.20 -9.26 -13.58
N SER A 41 -7.64 -9.89 -12.50
CA SER A 41 -8.79 -9.40 -11.75
C SER A 41 -8.41 -8.10 -11.07
N ARG A 42 -9.10 -7.01 -11.43
CA ARG A 42 -8.90 -5.71 -10.82
C ARG A 42 -9.36 -5.74 -9.35
N SER A 43 -8.57 -5.15 -8.46
CA SER A 43 -8.94 -4.91 -7.06
C SER A 43 -10.03 -3.85 -6.97
N ASP A 44 -10.96 -4.04 -6.03
CA ASP A 44 -11.93 -3.00 -5.63
C ASP A 44 -11.26 -1.86 -4.85
N PHE A 45 -10.04 -2.08 -4.34
CA PHE A 45 -9.22 -1.07 -3.68
C PHE A 45 -8.31 -0.36 -4.68
N LEU A 46 -8.01 0.91 -4.39
CA LEU A 46 -7.09 1.74 -5.15
C LEU A 46 -5.86 2.06 -4.29
N ALA A 47 -4.67 2.00 -4.89
CA ALA A 47 -3.47 2.49 -4.25
C ALA A 47 -3.47 4.02 -4.24
N ILE A 48 -3.13 4.61 -3.09
CA ILE A 48 -2.88 6.04 -2.96
C ILE A 48 -1.39 6.26 -3.20
N VAL A 49 -1.05 6.95 -4.28
CA VAL A 49 0.33 7.18 -4.70
C VAL A 49 0.66 8.67 -4.67
N GLY A 50 1.66 9.04 -3.89
CA GLY A 50 2.28 10.35 -3.95
C GLY A 50 3.26 10.41 -5.12
N GLY A 51 3.18 11.46 -5.95
CA GLY A 51 4.14 11.70 -7.02
C GLY A 51 5.57 11.98 -6.50
N PRO A 52 6.57 12.13 -7.38
CA PRO A 52 7.93 12.49 -6.98
C PRO A 52 7.93 13.74 -6.08
N LYS A 53 8.64 13.65 -4.95
CA LYS A 53 8.67 14.69 -3.90
C LYS A 53 7.28 15.06 -3.36
N ASN A 54 6.30 14.18 -3.47
CA ASN A 54 4.90 14.39 -3.08
C ASN A 54 4.24 15.61 -3.78
N SER A 55 4.60 15.86 -5.04
CA SER A 55 4.04 16.96 -5.87
C SER A 55 2.62 16.70 -6.40
N SER A 56 2.14 15.47 -6.27
CA SER A 56 0.78 15.07 -6.62
C SER A 56 0.33 13.92 -5.72
N VAL A 57 -0.97 13.67 -5.73
CA VAL A 57 -1.54 12.44 -5.18
C VAL A 57 -2.48 11.83 -6.21
N SER A 58 -2.41 10.51 -6.36
CA SER A 58 -3.20 9.75 -7.34
C SER A 58 -3.86 8.54 -6.71
N LEU A 59 -5.07 8.24 -7.17
CA LEU A 59 -5.74 6.96 -6.97
C LEU A 59 -5.42 6.07 -8.17
N VAL A 60 -4.79 4.93 -7.93
CA VAL A 60 -4.33 4.02 -8.99
C VAL A 60 -4.89 2.62 -8.75
N ALA A 61 -5.52 2.04 -9.76
CA ALA A 61 -6.04 0.68 -9.68
C ALA A 61 -4.92 -0.36 -9.69
N SER A 62 -5.23 -1.59 -9.28
CA SER A 62 -4.26 -2.70 -9.25
C SER A 62 -3.68 -3.05 -10.64
N ASP A 63 -4.40 -2.70 -11.72
CA ASP A 63 -3.96 -2.85 -13.11
C ASP A 63 -3.11 -1.68 -13.64
N GLY A 64 -2.71 -0.75 -12.78
CA GLY A 64 -1.91 0.44 -13.14
C GLY A 64 -2.71 1.59 -13.76
N THR A 65 -4.02 1.45 -13.91
CA THR A 65 -4.88 2.54 -14.39
C THR A 65 -4.94 3.65 -13.35
N VAL A 66 -4.48 4.85 -13.71
CA VAL A 66 -4.70 6.06 -12.90
C VAL A 66 -6.17 6.44 -12.99
N VAL A 67 -6.87 6.33 -11.87
CA VAL A 67 -8.30 6.62 -11.74
C VAL A 67 -8.52 8.13 -11.60
N ALA A 68 -7.74 8.76 -10.74
CA ALA A 68 -7.82 10.19 -10.49
C ALA A 68 -6.48 10.73 -9.98
N THR A 69 -6.17 11.99 -10.26
CA THR A 69 -4.95 12.66 -9.79
C THR A 69 -5.25 14.11 -9.42
N ALA A 70 -4.61 14.60 -8.36
CA ALA A 70 -4.59 15.99 -7.99
C ALA A 70 -3.16 16.48 -7.73
N ALA A 71 -2.90 17.75 -8.03
CA ALA A 71 -1.66 18.41 -7.67
C ALA A 71 -1.62 18.71 -6.16
N VAL A 72 -0.43 18.63 -5.59
CA VAL A 72 -0.17 18.87 -4.17
C VAL A 72 0.96 19.88 -4.05
N ASP A 73 0.76 20.87 -3.17
CA ASP A 73 1.79 21.80 -2.73
C ASP A 73 1.88 21.72 -1.20
N LEU A 74 2.76 20.84 -0.72
CA LEU A 74 2.93 20.64 0.73
C LEU A 74 3.57 21.89 1.35
N PRO A 75 3.24 22.21 2.61
CA PRO A 75 3.90 23.28 3.34
C PRO A 75 5.43 23.17 3.27
N THR A 76 6.08 24.32 3.05
CA THR A 76 7.54 24.42 3.05
C THR A 76 8.14 24.13 4.42
N PHE A 77 7.40 24.41 5.49
CA PHE A 77 7.78 24.08 6.85
C PHE A 77 7.33 22.66 7.21
N ARG A 78 8.26 21.70 7.19
CA ARG A 78 8.09 20.35 7.72
C ARG A 78 9.30 19.90 8.51
N MET A 79 9.10 19.68 9.80
CA MET A 79 10.10 19.16 10.72
C MET A 79 9.94 17.66 10.97
N HIS A 80 8.74 17.11 10.72
CA HIS A 80 8.45 15.69 10.77
C HIS A 80 8.02 15.18 9.39
N ALA A 81 8.94 14.53 8.67
CA ALA A 81 8.71 14.10 7.29
C ALA A 81 7.59 13.05 7.16
N GLN A 82 7.37 12.26 8.20
CA GLN A 82 6.45 11.11 8.20
C GLN A 82 5.09 11.41 8.84
N MET A 83 4.83 12.67 9.20
CA MET A 83 3.51 13.04 9.72
C MET A 83 2.48 13.02 8.59
N SER A 84 1.39 12.29 8.82
CA SER A 84 0.33 12.04 7.84
C SER A 84 -0.21 13.33 7.23
N TRP A 85 -0.07 13.47 5.92
CA TRP A 85 -0.60 14.60 5.15
C TRP A 85 -1.73 14.18 4.21
N THR A 86 -2.09 12.89 4.26
CA THR A 86 -3.21 12.29 3.55
C THR A 86 -4.04 11.46 4.52
N SER A 87 -5.32 11.31 4.21
CA SER A 87 -6.24 10.38 4.87
C SER A 87 -7.25 9.88 3.85
N ALA A 88 -7.76 8.66 3.98
CA ALA A 88 -8.81 8.16 3.11
C ALA A 88 -10.05 7.80 3.92
N SER A 89 -11.23 8.16 3.40
CA SER A 89 -12.53 7.71 3.90
C SER A 89 -13.10 6.64 2.97
N ARG A 90 -14.39 6.32 3.12
CA ARG A 90 -15.13 5.48 2.17
C ARG A 90 -15.46 6.18 0.86
N ARG A 91 -15.40 7.51 0.81
CA ARG A 91 -15.91 8.31 -0.31
C ARG A 91 -14.82 9.08 -1.05
N GLY A 92 -13.74 9.43 -0.36
CA GLY A 92 -12.66 10.19 -0.99
C GLY A 92 -11.33 10.06 -0.27
N LEU A 93 -10.30 10.43 -1.01
CA LEU A 93 -8.99 10.72 -0.48
C LEU A 93 -8.95 12.19 -0.07
N TYR A 94 -8.38 12.48 1.10
CA TYR A 94 -8.12 13.81 1.62
C TYR A 94 -6.62 14.06 1.68
N TYR A 95 -6.20 15.29 1.38
CA TYR A 95 -4.78 15.67 1.35
C TYR A 95 -4.58 17.14 1.71
N LEU A 96 -3.42 17.44 2.31
CA LEU A 96 -3.06 18.81 2.72
C LEU A 96 -2.43 19.60 1.57
N VAL A 97 -2.90 20.82 1.34
CA VAL A 97 -2.26 21.84 0.47
C VAL A 97 -2.12 23.13 1.26
N GLY A 98 -0.90 23.48 1.66
CA GLY A 98 -0.69 24.53 2.66
C GLY A 98 -1.44 24.22 3.96
N SER A 99 -2.45 25.02 4.28
CA SER A 99 -3.36 24.81 5.42
C SER A 99 -4.71 24.23 5.05
N GLU A 100 -4.99 24.04 3.76
CA GLU A 100 -6.28 23.53 3.28
C GLU A 100 -6.27 22.01 3.23
N VAL A 101 -7.31 21.40 3.79
CA VAL A 101 -7.59 19.98 3.59
C VAL A 101 -8.50 19.88 2.37
N ARG A 102 -7.98 19.29 1.29
CA ARG A 102 -8.70 19.08 0.04
C ARG A 102 -9.13 17.63 -0.09
N PHE A 103 -10.11 17.37 -0.95
CA PHE A 103 -10.52 16.01 -1.29
C PHE A 103 -10.33 15.71 -2.79
N LEU A 104 -10.13 14.43 -3.09
CA LEU A 104 -10.12 13.81 -4.42
C LEU A 104 -11.00 12.56 -4.36
N ALA A 105 -12.09 12.55 -5.10
CA ALA A 105 -12.94 11.37 -5.24
C ALA A 105 -12.51 10.51 -6.45
N PRO A 106 -12.90 9.22 -6.51
CA PRO A 106 -12.58 8.34 -7.63
C PRO A 106 -13.13 8.80 -8.98
N ASP A 107 -14.18 9.63 -9.00
CA ASP A 107 -14.71 10.23 -10.24
C ASP A 107 -13.88 11.44 -10.73
N GLY A 108 -12.81 11.78 -10.03
CA GLY A 108 -11.94 12.92 -10.32
C GLY A 108 -12.44 14.25 -9.77
N SER A 109 -13.59 14.29 -9.08
CA SER A 109 -14.05 15.51 -8.43
C SER A 109 -13.12 15.91 -7.29
N THR A 110 -12.89 17.22 -7.16
CA THR A 110 -12.03 17.79 -6.12
C THR A 110 -12.66 19.02 -5.50
N GLY A 111 -12.23 19.35 -4.29
CA GLY A 111 -12.65 20.57 -3.59
C GLY A 111 -11.90 20.75 -2.28
N THR A 112 -12.25 21.82 -1.57
CA THR A 112 -11.77 22.08 -0.21
C THR A 112 -12.80 21.54 0.77
N ALA A 113 -12.35 20.69 1.71
CA ALA A 113 -13.19 20.16 2.78
C ALA A 113 -13.18 21.11 4.00
N THR A 114 -11.98 21.50 4.45
CA THR A 114 -11.78 22.44 5.56
C THR A 114 -10.42 23.11 5.49
N ARG A 115 -10.12 23.96 6.48
CA ARG A 115 -8.83 24.62 6.67
C ARG A 115 -8.36 24.48 8.11
N ILE A 116 -7.10 24.08 8.28
CA ILE A 116 -6.43 23.99 9.57
C ILE A 116 -5.76 25.33 9.87
N ALA A 117 -6.00 25.90 11.05
CA ALA A 117 -5.28 27.09 11.47
C ALA A 117 -3.81 26.73 11.78
N LEU A 118 -2.89 27.29 10.98
CA LEU A 118 -1.44 27.07 11.10
C LEU A 118 -0.66 28.39 11.14
N GLY A 119 0.24 28.49 12.10
CA GLY A 119 1.28 29.50 12.18
C GLY A 119 2.50 29.18 11.30
N VAL A 120 3.43 30.13 11.22
CA VAL A 120 4.62 30.06 10.34
C VAL A 120 5.65 29.00 10.74
N SER A 121 5.61 28.51 11.98
CA SER A 121 6.51 27.48 12.52
C SER A 121 5.70 26.30 13.07
N GLU A 122 4.55 26.03 12.44
CA GLU A 122 3.66 24.94 12.79
C GLU A 122 3.52 23.97 11.62
N GLN A 123 3.31 22.70 11.94
CA GLN A 123 3.03 21.63 10.99
C GLN A 123 1.81 20.86 11.46
N ALA A 124 0.92 20.46 10.55
CA ALA A 124 -0.23 19.61 10.88
C ALA A 124 -0.15 18.22 10.25
N GLY A 125 -0.72 17.26 10.97
CA GLY A 125 -1.13 15.96 10.45
C GLY A 125 -2.59 15.70 10.81
N PHE A 126 -3.30 14.94 9.98
CA PHE A 126 -4.74 14.74 10.16
C PHE A 126 -5.21 13.34 9.73
N ALA A 127 -6.36 12.93 10.26
CA ALA A 127 -7.13 11.80 9.75
C ALA A 127 -8.63 12.15 9.69
N VAL A 128 -9.27 11.81 8.58
CA VAL A 128 -10.71 11.97 8.36
C VAL A 128 -11.44 10.67 8.69
N SER A 129 -12.58 10.78 9.38
CA SER A 129 -13.39 9.63 9.76
C SER A 129 -13.94 8.88 8.54
N PRO A 130 -14.18 7.55 8.62
CA PRO A 130 -14.62 6.76 7.46
C PRO A 130 -15.95 7.19 6.84
N ASP A 131 -16.77 7.91 7.59
CA ASP A 131 -18.09 8.43 7.20
C ASP A 131 -18.08 9.92 6.77
N ASP A 132 -16.89 10.53 6.67
CA ASP A 132 -16.70 11.94 6.29
C ASP A 132 -17.36 12.96 7.24
N ALA A 133 -17.64 12.56 8.49
CA ALA A 133 -18.25 13.44 9.48
C ALA A 133 -17.23 14.30 10.23
N SER A 134 -16.07 13.73 10.58
CA SER A 134 -15.11 14.35 11.49
C SER A 134 -13.69 14.33 10.95
N ILE A 135 -12.89 15.29 11.41
CA ILE A 135 -11.46 15.36 11.20
C ILE A 135 -10.75 15.44 12.55
N ALA A 136 -9.76 14.57 12.77
CA ALA A 136 -8.81 14.70 13.86
C ALA A 136 -7.54 15.37 13.34
N VAL A 137 -7.00 16.33 14.08
CA VAL A 137 -5.83 17.12 13.65
C VAL A 137 -4.86 17.27 14.80
N SER A 138 -3.60 16.88 14.58
CA SER A 138 -2.48 17.31 15.42
C SER A 138 -1.77 18.49 14.78
N VAL A 139 -1.49 19.52 15.56
CA VAL A 139 -0.65 20.66 15.18
C VAL A 139 0.59 20.67 16.07
N PHE A 140 1.75 20.49 15.45
CA PHE A 140 3.05 20.55 16.11
C PHE A 140 3.63 21.96 15.96
N SER A 141 4.06 22.53 17.09
CA SER A 141 4.68 23.84 17.17
C SER A 141 6.18 23.72 17.38
N TYR A 142 6.94 24.59 16.72
CA TYR A 142 8.39 24.63 16.82
C TYR A 142 8.90 26.07 17.00
N THR A 143 10.13 26.23 17.46
CA THR A 143 10.83 27.51 17.28
C THR A 143 11.08 27.79 15.80
N PRO A 144 11.19 29.06 15.39
CA PRO A 144 11.61 29.40 14.04
C PRO A 144 12.97 28.79 13.69
N LEU A 145 13.17 28.51 12.40
CA LEU A 145 14.47 28.11 11.88
C LEU A 145 15.51 29.21 12.14
N PRO A 146 16.80 28.86 12.39
CA PRO A 146 17.38 27.53 12.20
C PRO A 146 17.26 26.57 13.40
N ASP A 147 16.78 27.02 14.57
CA ASP A 147 16.69 26.18 15.77
C ASP A 147 15.68 25.03 15.55
N GLY A 148 14.44 25.38 15.19
CA GLY A 148 13.38 24.41 14.86
C GLY A 148 13.05 23.44 16.00
N SER A 149 13.38 23.76 17.25
CA SER A 149 13.17 22.90 18.40
C SER A 149 11.68 22.74 18.67
N TYR A 150 11.26 21.53 19.03
CA TYR A 150 9.87 21.23 19.34
C TYR A 150 9.42 22.02 20.56
N LYS A 151 8.27 22.69 20.44
CA LYS A 151 7.63 23.44 21.53
C LYS A 151 6.44 22.71 22.13
N GLY A 152 5.87 21.77 21.38
CA GLY A 152 4.72 21.00 21.81
C GLY A 152 3.72 20.78 20.69
N MET A 153 2.60 20.21 21.07
CA MET A 153 1.49 19.91 20.19
C MET A 153 0.14 20.20 20.84
N ARG A 154 -0.86 20.35 19.98
CA ARG A 154 -2.28 20.22 20.30
C ARG A 154 -2.92 19.21 19.35
N LEU A 155 -3.84 18.41 19.86
CA LEU A 155 -4.66 17.47 19.09
C LEU A 155 -6.12 17.73 19.42
N TYR A 156 -6.90 17.92 18.37
CA TYR A 156 -8.33 18.19 18.45
C TYR A 156 -9.10 17.37 17.42
N VAL A 157 -10.40 17.26 17.65
CA VAL A 157 -11.37 16.69 16.72
C VAL A 157 -12.46 17.73 16.46
N GLU A 158 -12.88 17.86 15.21
CA GLU A 158 -13.97 18.76 14.80
C GLU A 158 -14.76 18.17 13.62
N ASP A 159 -15.87 18.79 13.27
CA ASP A 159 -16.63 18.46 12.06
C ASP A 159 -15.76 18.73 10.83
N LEU A 160 -15.69 17.75 9.93
CA LEU A 160 -14.94 17.88 8.69
C LEU A 160 -15.42 19.07 7.86
N ASN A 161 -16.74 19.32 7.85
CA ASN A 161 -17.33 20.42 7.10
C ASN A 161 -17.68 21.57 8.04
N GLY A 162 -17.02 22.70 7.87
CA GLY A 162 -17.34 23.94 8.59
C GLY A 162 -16.71 24.10 9.98
N GLY A 163 -15.98 23.11 10.50
CA GLY A 163 -15.23 23.21 11.76
C GLY A 163 -16.10 23.32 13.01
N GLY A 164 -17.34 22.82 12.95
CA GLY A 164 -18.22 22.70 14.12
C GLY A 164 -17.72 21.67 15.13
N HIS A 165 -18.30 21.64 16.33
CA HIS A 165 -17.99 20.64 17.37
C HIS A 165 -16.49 20.46 17.68
N HIS A 166 -15.72 21.54 17.64
CA HIS A 166 -14.30 21.52 17.96
C HIS A 166 -14.05 21.16 19.43
N VAL A 167 -13.26 20.10 19.65
CA VAL A 167 -12.84 19.64 20.97
C VAL A 167 -11.35 19.38 20.97
N ASP A 168 -10.59 20.11 21.78
CA ASP A 168 -9.21 19.77 22.11
C ASP A 168 -9.20 18.54 23.01
N ILE A 169 -8.59 17.45 22.54
CA ILE A 169 -8.58 16.16 23.24
C ILE A 169 -7.21 15.85 23.87
N PHE A 170 -6.14 16.48 23.39
CA PHE A 170 -4.81 16.31 23.97
C PHE A 170 -3.89 17.50 23.68
N SER A 171 -2.96 17.78 24.59
CA SER A 171 -1.84 18.69 24.36
C SER A 171 -0.63 18.24 25.16
N SER A 172 0.57 18.49 24.64
CA SER A 172 1.81 18.12 25.31
C SER A 172 2.97 18.96 24.81
N THR A 173 3.95 19.20 25.70
CA THR A 173 5.23 19.83 25.33
C THR A 173 6.35 18.82 25.15
N THR A 174 6.11 17.54 25.48
CA THR A 174 7.14 16.48 25.52
C THR A 174 6.78 15.27 24.70
N VAL A 175 5.50 15.06 24.40
CA VAL A 175 5.00 13.97 23.57
C VAL A 175 4.63 14.52 22.20
N ALA A 176 4.96 13.79 21.16
CA ALA A 176 4.50 14.03 19.81
C ALA A 176 3.60 12.87 19.40
N GLU A 177 2.31 13.14 19.19
CA GLU A 177 1.38 12.17 18.67
C GLU A 177 0.47 12.79 17.60
N PHE A 178 0.21 12.02 16.54
CA PHE A 178 -0.59 12.49 15.41
C PHE A 178 -1.50 11.41 14.85
N PRO A 179 -2.68 11.80 14.32
CA PRO A 179 -3.65 10.86 13.81
C PRO A 179 -3.17 10.20 12.52
N VAL A 180 -3.34 8.88 12.44
CA VAL A 180 -2.98 8.07 11.27
C VAL A 180 -4.15 7.30 10.69
N GLY A 181 -5.27 7.19 11.41
CA GLY A 181 -6.47 6.51 10.93
C GLY A 181 -7.55 6.40 12.00
N TRP A 182 -8.60 5.66 11.69
CA TRP A 182 -9.76 5.43 12.55
C TRP A 182 -10.11 3.95 12.60
N THR A 183 -10.70 3.47 13.69
CA THR A 183 -11.17 2.08 13.83
C THR A 183 -12.40 2.02 14.75
N GLY A 184 -13.52 1.48 14.27
CA GLY A 184 -14.73 1.33 15.08
C GLY A 184 -15.20 2.63 15.75
N GLY A 185 -15.04 3.77 15.06
CA GLY A 185 -15.37 5.11 15.59
C GLY A 185 -14.34 5.69 16.57
N ARG A 186 -13.18 5.05 16.74
CA ARG A 186 -12.07 5.49 17.59
C ARG A 186 -10.93 6.00 16.73
N LEU A 187 -10.09 6.84 17.31
CA LEU A 187 -8.94 7.43 16.61
C LEU A 187 -7.68 6.61 16.88
N ILE A 188 -6.87 6.36 15.84
CA ILE A 188 -5.54 5.77 15.96
C ILE A 188 -4.51 6.88 15.84
N LEU A 189 -3.66 7.00 16.86
CA LEU A 189 -2.57 7.96 16.94
C LEU A 189 -1.22 7.24 16.84
N ALA A 190 -0.34 7.71 15.96
CA ALA A 190 1.08 7.38 16.00
C ALA A 190 1.77 8.24 17.06
N VAL A 191 2.53 7.60 17.94
CA VAL A 191 3.44 8.29 18.86
C VAL A 191 4.83 8.23 18.26
N SER A 192 5.48 9.38 18.05
CA SER A 192 6.79 9.43 17.39
C SER A 192 7.74 10.39 18.09
N GLU A 193 8.99 10.41 17.63
CA GLU A 193 9.87 11.54 17.90
C GLU A 193 9.28 12.82 17.29
N PRO A 194 9.37 14.00 17.93
CA PRO A 194 8.78 15.23 17.41
C PRO A 194 9.45 15.74 16.12
N ARG A 195 10.58 15.15 15.73
CA ARG A 195 11.33 15.45 14.51
C ARG A 195 11.75 14.13 13.88
N CYS A 196 11.47 13.98 12.60
CA CYS A 196 11.83 12.78 11.86
C CYS A 196 12.37 13.15 10.48
N CYS A 197 13.45 12.47 10.06
CA CYS A 197 14.03 12.61 8.73
C CYS A 197 13.37 11.68 7.72
N SER A 198 13.51 11.98 6.43
CA SER A 198 12.90 11.23 5.32
C SER A 198 13.57 9.89 5.01
N ALA A 199 14.22 9.24 5.98
CA ALA A 199 14.84 7.94 5.77
C ALA A 199 13.76 6.86 5.56
N PRO A 200 14.05 5.78 4.82
CA PRO A 200 13.16 4.63 4.79
C PRO A 200 13.09 4.05 6.19
N THR A 201 11.89 4.08 6.77
CA THR A 201 11.61 3.56 8.11
C THR A 201 10.86 2.24 7.99
N ALA A 202 11.02 1.39 9.00
CA ALA A 202 10.23 0.16 9.10
C ALA A 202 8.73 0.45 9.29
N ASN A 203 8.38 1.67 9.72
CA ASN A 203 7.02 2.15 9.90
C ASN A 203 6.84 3.49 9.16
N PRO A 204 5.85 3.65 8.25
CA PRO A 204 5.70 4.85 7.43
C PRO A 204 5.32 6.12 8.21
N TYR A 205 5.06 6.02 9.51
CA TYR A 205 4.69 7.12 10.40
C TYR A 205 5.76 7.41 11.48
N ASP A 206 6.93 6.77 11.42
CA ASP A 206 7.96 6.80 12.47
C ASP A 206 7.42 6.47 13.87
N ALA A 207 6.38 5.65 13.92
CA ALA A 207 5.69 5.36 15.16
C ALA A 207 6.59 4.48 16.06
N THR A 208 6.75 4.92 17.30
CA THR A 208 7.35 4.16 18.40
C THR A 208 6.30 3.32 19.14
N SER A 209 5.03 3.75 19.07
CA SER A 209 3.86 3.04 19.59
C SER A 209 2.61 3.60 18.92
N TYR A 210 1.48 2.93 19.10
CA TYR A 210 0.16 3.45 18.72
C TYR A 210 -0.73 3.63 19.94
N HIS A 211 -1.53 4.69 19.95
CA HIS A 211 -2.64 4.85 20.89
C HIS A 211 -3.97 4.74 20.15
N VAL A 212 -4.93 4.06 20.77
CA VAL A 212 -6.34 4.13 20.35
C VAL A 212 -7.09 4.97 21.37
N VAL A 213 -7.72 6.04 20.91
CA VAL A 213 -8.35 7.04 21.80
C VAL A 213 -9.80 7.29 21.43
N ASP A 214 -10.58 7.64 22.43
CA ASP A 214 -11.93 8.19 22.25
C ASP A 214 -11.83 9.60 21.64
N PRO A 215 -12.44 9.86 20.47
CA PRO A 215 -12.29 11.13 19.76
C PRO A 215 -13.06 12.29 20.40
N ALA A 216 -13.98 12.03 21.33
CA ALA A 216 -14.76 13.06 22.01
C ALA A 216 -14.11 13.52 23.32
N THR A 217 -13.28 12.68 23.94
CA THR A 217 -12.71 12.94 25.27
C THR A 217 -11.18 12.89 25.31
N GLY A 218 -10.53 12.31 24.31
CA GLY A 218 -9.10 12.00 24.34
C GLY A 218 -8.73 10.84 25.26
N SER A 219 -9.71 10.15 25.84
CA SER A 219 -9.47 9.03 26.74
C SER A 219 -8.75 7.90 25.99
N ARG A 220 -7.59 7.49 26.48
CA ARG A 220 -6.85 6.37 25.90
C ARG A 220 -7.54 5.04 26.22
N LEU A 221 -7.91 4.32 25.17
CA LEU A 221 -8.64 3.05 25.23
C LEU A 221 -7.69 1.86 25.10
N ALA A 222 -6.64 1.99 24.28
CA ALA A 222 -5.60 0.98 24.13
C ALA A 222 -4.25 1.65 23.82
N SER A 223 -3.16 0.93 24.10
CA SER A 223 -1.82 1.27 23.65
C SER A 223 -1.17 0.03 23.07
N LEU A 224 -0.66 0.14 21.85
CA LEU A 224 -0.06 -0.97 21.12
C LEU A 224 1.44 -0.73 20.92
N CYS A 225 2.18 -1.83 20.90
CA CYS A 225 3.64 -1.82 20.71
C CYS A 225 4.40 -0.96 21.74
N ASN A 226 3.86 -0.81 22.95
CA ASN A 226 4.48 -0.07 24.05
C ASN A 226 5.78 -0.70 24.58
N SER A 227 6.10 -1.92 24.13
CA SER A 227 7.33 -2.62 24.45
C SER A 227 7.98 -3.07 23.14
N GLY A 228 9.31 -3.11 23.11
CA GLY A 228 10.08 -3.43 21.90
C GLY A 228 10.63 -2.18 21.21
N SER A 229 10.77 -2.22 19.89
CA SER A 229 11.23 -1.09 19.07
C SER A 229 10.14 -0.49 18.19
N GLY A 230 8.87 -0.68 18.60
CA GLY A 230 7.70 -0.07 17.98
C GLY A 230 7.04 -0.90 16.88
N PRO A 231 5.96 -0.38 16.29
CA PRO A 231 5.23 -1.02 15.19
C PRO A 231 6.06 -1.11 13.90
N GLN A 232 5.70 -2.06 13.03
CA GLN A 232 6.25 -2.20 11.68
C GLN A 232 5.14 -2.23 10.64
N GLY A 233 5.46 -1.76 9.44
CA GLY A 233 4.51 -1.68 8.33
C GLY A 233 3.51 -0.51 8.48
N PRO A 234 2.68 -0.30 7.45
CA PRO A 234 1.50 0.57 7.56
C PRO A 234 0.48 0.02 8.55
N ILE A 235 -0.50 0.85 8.94
CA ILE A 235 -1.64 0.41 9.74
C ILE A 235 -2.58 -0.47 8.90
N GLU A 236 -3.20 -1.47 9.53
CA GLU A 236 -4.10 -2.42 8.88
C GLU A 236 -5.39 -2.62 9.72
N PRO A 237 -6.52 -3.03 9.11
CA PRO A 237 -7.81 -3.20 9.81
C PRO A 237 -7.72 -4.07 11.05
N ILE A 238 -6.96 -5.16 10.93
CA ILE A 238 -6.82 -6.14 11.99
C ILE A 238 -6.01 -5.61 13.19
N GLY A 239 -5.11 -4.64 12.98
CA GLY A 239 -4.16 -4.21 13.99
C GLY A 239 -2.77 -3.87 13.44
N ALA A 240 -1.75 -4.10 14.27
CA ALA A 240 -0.36 -3.81 13.97
C ALA A 240 0.58 -4.97 14.36
N VAL A 241 1.76 -4.99 13.73
CA VAL A 241 2.88 -5.85 14.10
C VAL A 241 3.83 -5.07 14.98
N CYS A 242 4.13 -5.59 16.16
CA CYS A 242 5.02 -4.97 17.13
C CYS A 242 6.38 -5.67 17.15
N TYR A 243 7.43 -4.90 16.87
CA TYR A 243 8.78 -5.41 16.71
C TYR A 243 9.52 -5.57 18.04
N HIS A 244 10.15 -6.74 18.21
CA HIS A 244 11.00 -7.05 19.34
C HIS A 244 12.35 -7.56 18.84
N PRO A 245 13.48 -6.89 19.13
CA PRO A 245 14.78 -7.28 18.58
C PRO A 245 15.31 -8.61 19.11
N ASN A 246 14.89 -9.00 20.31
CA ASN A 246 15.40 -10.18 21.02
C ASN A 246 14.29 -11.17 21.40
N ALA A 247 13.09 -11.02 20.83
CA ALA A 247 11.95 -11.87 21.11
C ALA A 247 11.08 -12.04 19.87
N ALA A 248 10.09 -12.94 19.95
CA ALA A 248 9.09 -13.06 18.90
C ALA A 248 8.32 -11.74 18.76
N HIS A 249 8.02 -11.38 17.52
CA HIS A 249 7.12 -10.29 17.21
C HIS A 249 5.73 -10.57 17.79
N THR A 250 5.07 -9.50 18.24
CA THR A 250 3.71 -9.57 18.76
C THR A 250 2.77 -8.92 17.76
N TYR A 251 1.52 -9.34 17.80
CA TYR A 251 0.49 -8.97 16.84
C TYR A 251 -0.71 -8.51 17.64
N GLU A 252 -1.03 -7.23 17.54
CA GLU A 252 -1.96 -6.57 18.46
C GLU A 252 -3.08 -5.91 17.67
N ARG A 253 -4.31 -6.12 18.12
CA ARG A 253 -5.54 -5.51 17.61
C ARG A 253 -5.72 -4.13 18.21
N TRP A 254 -6.54 -3.31 17.56
CA TRP A 254 -6.82 -1.94 18.01
C TRP A 254 -7.60 -1.86 19.34
N ASP A 255 -8.14 -2.96 19.85
CA ASP A 255 -8.69 -3.03 21.21
C ASP A 255 -7.65 -3.38 22.29
N GLY A 256 -6.38 -3.57 21.90
CA GLY A 256 -5.27 -3.99 22.77
C GLY A 256 -5.14 -5.50 22.95
N GLY A 257 -6.04 -6.30 22.37
CA GLY A 257 -5.93 -7.75 22.38
C GLY A 257 -4.88 -8.26 21.41
N SER A 258 -4.22 -9.38 21.73
CA SER A 258 -3.29 -10.03 20.78
C SER A 258 -4.02 -11.01 19.85
N PHE A 259 -3.41 -11.33 18.71
CA PHE A 259 -3.83 -12.42 17.84
C PHE A 259 -2.63 -13.28 17.42
N ASP A 260 -2.93 -14.48 16.93
CA ASP A 260 -1.89 -15.44 16.56
C ASP A 260 -1.04 -14.90 15.40
N ALA A 261 0.27 -15.07 15.55
CA ALA A 261 1.24 -14.64 14.56
C ALA A 261 1.03 -15.39 13.22
N PRO A 262 0.97 -14.70 12.07
CA PRO A 262 1.04 -15.36 10.78
C PRO A 262 2.39 -16.07 10.58
N ALA A 263 3.51 -15.48 11.00
CA ALA A 263 4.80 -16.15 11.24
C ALA A 263 5.74 -15.19 11.99
N ALA A 264 6.97 -15.58 12.33
CA ALA A 264 7.97 -14.66 12.88
C ALA A 264 8.75 -13.98 11.74
N PRO A 265 8.74 -12.62 11.58
CA PRO A 265 9.50 -11.95 10.53
C PRO A 265 11.00 -12.28 10.54
N PRO A 266 11.68 -12.21 9.38
CA PRO A 266 13.12 -12.38 9.34
C PRO A 266 13.80 -11.12 9.87
N ALA A 267 14.86 -11.28 10.66
CA ALA A 267 15.87 -10.24 10.81
C ALA A 267 16.74 -10.20 9.52
N PRO A 268 17.18 -9.03 9.00
CA PRO A 268 17.09 -7.67 9.54
C PRO A 268 16.00 -6.76 8.91
N THR A 269 15.71 -5.69 9.65
CA THR A 269 14.41 -5.04 9.84
C THR A 269 14.34 -3.61 9.31
N GLN A 270 15.06 -3.30 8.23
CA GLN A 270 15.09 -1.93 7.69
C GLN A 270 13.95 -1.64 6.70
N TYR A 271 13.17 -2.65 6.30
CA TYR A 271 12.02 -2.45 5.41
C TYR A 271 10.70 -2.81 6.09
N PRO A 272 9.58 -2.24 5.61
CA PRO A 272 8.26 -2.47 6.19
C PRO A 272 7.95 -3.97 6.19
N ASN A 273 7.58 -4.49 7.36
CA ASN A 273 6.88 -5.75 7.48
C ASN A 273 5.38 -5.43 7.45
N ALA A 274 4.75 -5.59 6.29
CA ALA A 274 3.37 -5.26 6.07
C ALA A 274 2.46 -6.44 6.41
N LEU A 275 1.57 -6.25 7.38
CA LEU A 275 0.57 -7.24 7.75
C LEU A 275 -0.56 -7.26 6.71
N SER A 276 -1.10 -8.42 6.35
CA SER A 276 -2.26 -8.46 5.48
C SER A 276 -3.49 -7.90 6.20
N PRO A 277 -4.49 -7.37 5.48
CA PRO A 277 -5.68 -6.78 6.09
C PRO A 277 -6.43 -7.71 7.07
N ASP A 278 -6.39 -9.03 6.84
CA ASP A 278 -7.01 -10.06 7.68
C ASP A 278 -6.08 -10.58 8.81
N GLY A 279 -4.82 -10.14 8.85
CA GLY A 279 -3.80 -10.56 9.80
C GLY A 279 -3.25 -11.97 9.59
N THR A 280 -3.64 -12.65 8.51
CA THR A 280 -3.23 -14.04 8.26
C THR A 280 -1.86 -14.17 7.59
N ARG A 281 -1.33 -13.08 7.03
CA ARG A 281 -0.06 -13.05 6.31
C ARG A 281 0.77 -11.83 6.65
N LEU A 282 2.08 -11.97 6.43
CA LEU A 282 3.04 -10.88 6.55
C LEU A 282 3.88 -10.81 5.28
N ALA A 283 3.91 -9.66 4.64
CA ALA A 283 4.81 -9.37 3.52
C ALA A 283 6.03 -8.61 4.04
N GLY A 284 7.23 -9.09 3.72
CA GLY A 284 8.47 -8.47 4.18
C GLY A 284 9.56 -8.46 3.11
N SER A 285 10.53 -7.56 3.29
CA SER A 285 11.66 -7.36 2.39
C SER A 285 12.99 -7.37 3.12
N PHE A 286 14.02 -7.76 2.39
CA PHE A 286 15.38 -7.88 2.91
C PHE A 286 16.24 -6.72 2.42
N CYS A 287 16.75 -5.92 3.35
CA CYS A 287 17.53 -4.70 3.06
C CYS A 287 18.99 -4.90 2.77
N CYS A 288 19.53 -5.99 3.27
CA CYS A 288 20.93 -6.03 3.65
C CYS A 288 21.53 -7.38 3.26
N ASN A 289 22.83 -7.36 2.94
CA ASN A 289 23.63 -8.51 2.54
C ASN A 289 23.23 -9.06 1.15
N GLU A 290 23.67 -10.29 0.86
CA GLU A 290 23.41 -11.02 -0.39
C GLU A 290 21.91 -11.27 -0.68
N ARG A 291 21.03 -10.93 0.28
CA ARG A 291 19.57 -11.06 0.17
C ARG A 291 18.86 -9.76 -0.16
N LYS A 292 19.60 -8.67 -0.46
CA LYS A 292 19.00 -7.38 -0.80
C LYS A 292 17.98 -7.53 -1.93
N GLY A 293 16.77 -7.02 -1.71
CA GLY A 293 15.68 -7.05 -2.69
C GLY A 293 14.89 -8.35 -2.72
N LEU A 294 15.28 -9.37 -1.95
CA LEU A 294 14.39 -10.51 -1.76
C LEU A 294 13.15 -10.04 -1.00
N MET A 295 12.02 -10.61 -1.37
CA MET A 295 10.74 -10.39 -0.70
C MET A 295 10.11 -11.75 -0.43
N ALA A 296 9.32 -11.82 0.64
CA ALA A 296 8.61 -13.05 0.98
C ALA A 296 7.27 -12.75 1.64
N ILE A 297 6.35 -13.70 1.49
CA ILE A 297 5.10 -13.75 2.22
C ILE A 297 5.21 -14.86 3.27
N ALA A 298 5.01 -14.50 4.53
CA ALA A 298 4.84 -15.44 5.62
C ALA A 298 3.35 -15.71 5.84
N GLY A 299 2.93 -16.97 5.81
CA GLY A 299 1.58 -17.40 6.14
C GLY A 299 1.51 -18.21 7.43
N PRO A 300 0.31 -18.52 7.94
CA PRO A 300 0.02 -18.98 9.32
C PRO A 300 0.69 -20.31 9.73
N ARG A 301 1.35 -21.00 8.79
CA ARG A 301 2.07 -22.26 9.03
C ARG A 301 3.58 -22.05 9.17
N GLY A 302 4.05 -20.81 9.27
CA GLY A 302 5.46 -20.47 9.45
C GLY A 302 6.35 -20.70 8.23
N ALA A 303 5.77 -21.09 7.09
CA ALA A 303 6.49 -21.24 5.83
C ALA A 303 6.58 -19.89 5.11
N TRP A 304 7.73 -19.67 4.46
CA TRP A 304 7.99 -18.50 3.64
C TRP A 304 7.76 -18.83 2.18
N ASP A 305 6.87 -18.05 1.55
CA ASP A 305 6.71 -18.07 0.10
C ASP A 305 7.50 -16.90 -0.49
N TRP A 306 8.69 -17.21 -0.98
CA TRP A 306 9.59 -16.23 -1.60
C TRP A 306 9.00 -15.70 -2.90
N LEU A 307 9.09 -14.39 -3.12
CA LEU A 307 8.66 -13.76 -4.36
C LEU A 307 9.82 -13.81 -5.38
N THR A 308 9.47 -14.02 -6.65
CA THR A 308 10.45 -14.05 -7.75
C THR A 308 10.87 -12.65 -8.20
N GLU A 309 10.03 -11.64 -7.95
CA GLU A 309 10.32 -10.24 -8.26
C GLU A 309 11.20 -9.63 -7.17
N PRO A 310 12.29 -8.92 -7.51
CA PRO A 310 13.09 -8.21 -6.53
C PRO A 310 12.50 -6.83 -6.19
N GLY A 311 12.46 -6.47 -4.92
CA GLY A 311 11.95 -5.17 -4.48
C GLY A 311 11.86 -5.01 -2.97
N SER A 312 11.14 -3.96 -2.57
CA SER A 312 10.83 -3.61 -1.20
C SER A 312 9.32 -3.49 -1.02
N VAL A 313 8.74 -4.28 -0.13
CA VAL A 313 7.33 -4.25 0.25
C VAL A 313 7.03 -2.92 0.92
N LEU A 314 5.96 -2.27 0.47
CA LEU A 314 5.46 -1.01 1.03
C LEU A 314 4.15 -1.21 1.81
N GLY A 315 3.35 -2.20 1.44
CA GLY A 315 2.06 -2.47 2.07
C GLY A 315 1.19 -3.43 1.27
N TRP A 316 -0.01 -3.70 1.79
CA TRP A 316 -1.05 -4.41 1.07
C TRP A 316 -2.03 -3.43 0.45
N LEU A 317 -2.59 -3.81 -0.70
CA LEU A 317 -3.75 -3.15 -1.28
C LEU A 317 -5.03 -3.87 -0.87
N ASP A 318 -5.01 -5.20 -0.87
CA ASP A 318 -6.05 -6.09 -0.35
C ASP A 318 -5.43 -7.45 0.04
N SER A 319 -6.21 -8.53 0.18
CA SER A 319 -5.68 -9.85 0.52
C SER A 319 -4.87 -10.54 -0.60
N GLU A 320 -4.92 -10.09 -1.83
CA GLU A 320 -4.28 -10.74 -2.98
C GLU A 320 -3.24 -9.85 -3.67
N HIS A 321 -3.20 -8.56 -3.32
CA HIS A 321 -2.34 -7.57 -3.94
C HIS A 321 -1.43 -6.89 -2.93
N ILE A 322 -0.12 -6.89 -3.22
CA ILE A 322 0.90 -6.14 -2.46
C ILE A 322 1.46 -4.99 -3.30
N ILE A 323 1.84 -3.91 -2.63
CA ILE A 323 2.54 -2.78 -3.23
C ILE A 323 4.03 -2.90 -2.93
N ILE A 324 4.85 -2.75 -3.96
CA ILE A 324 6.31 -2.78 -3.85
C ILE A 324 6.96 -1.55 -4.48
N GLN A 325 8.14 -1.21 -4.00
CA GLN A 325 9.13 -0.43 -4.72
C GLN A 325 10.12 -1.39 -5.40
N GLN A 326 10.42 -1.18 -6.68
CA GLN A 326 11.40 -2.00 -7.40
C GLN A 326 12.82 -1.73 -6.88
N ILE A 327 13.72 -2.73 -6.89
CA ILE A 327 15.04 -2.58 -6.26
C ILE A 327 15.97 -1.58 -6.97
N ASP A 328 15.93 -1.54 -8.31
CA ASP A 328 16.86 -0.76 -9.14
C ASP A 328 16.25 0.53 -9.71
N THR A 329 14.96 0.76 -9.43
CA THR A 329 14.23 1.94 -9.91
C THR A 329 13.37 2.50 -8.79
N PRO A 330 13.02 3.80 -8.81
CA PRO A 330 12.07 4.33 -7.84
C PRO A 330 10.62 3.88 -8.11
N ALA A 331 10.38 3.08 -9.15
CA ALA A 331 9.05 2.72 -9.60
C ALA A 331 8.29 1.90 -8.56
N LEU A 332 6.98 2.15 -8.50
CA LEU A 332 6.04 1.42 -7.66
C LEU A 332 5.28 0.42 -8.53
N SER A 333 5.08 -0.78 -8.02
CA SER A 333 4.30 -1.84 -8.70
C SER A 333 3.33 -2.51 -7.75
N VAL A 334 2.21 -2.98 -8.31
CA VAL A 334 1.31 -3.93 -7.66
C VAL A 334 1.71 -5.33 -8.10
N ILE A 335 1.80 -6.26 -7.15
CA ILE A 335 1.97 -7.69 -7.42
C ILE A 335 0.68 -8.41 -7.03
N GLU A 336 0.09 -9.13 -7.99
CA GLU A 336 -1.00 -10.07 -7.75
C GLU A 336 -0.41 -11.43 -7.34
N LEU A 337 -0.78 -11.89 -6.15
CA LEU A 337 -0.31 -13.14 -5.57
C LEU A 337 -1.04 -14.34 -6.20
N GLY A 338 -0.26 -15.32 -6.63
CA GLY A 338 -0.78 -16.62 -7.03
C GLY A 338 -1.01 -17.56 -5.84
N PRO A 339 -1.65 -18.72 -6.09
CA PRO A 339 -1.81 -19.73 -5.07
C PRO A 339 -0.43 -20.24 -4.64
N SER A 340 -0.19 -20.36 -3.33
CA SER A 340 1.05 -20.94 -2.80
C SER A 340 1.22 -22.37 -3.32
N VAL A 341 2.31 -22.64 -4.05
CA VAL A 341 2.59 -23.96 -4.62
C VAL A 341 3.34 -24.82 -3.59
N GLY A 342 2.64 -25.21 -2.52
CA GLY A 342 3.13 -26.19 -1.54
C GLY A 342 4.20 -25.68 -0.56
N THR A 343 4.46 -26.50 0.46
CA THR A 343 5.28 -26.14 1.64
C THR A 343 6.74 -25.87 1.27
N GLY A 344 7.12 -24.59 1.23
CA GLY A 344 8.52 -24.13 1.08
C GLY A 344 8.94 -23.74 -0.34
N ARG A 345 8.02 -23.29 -1.19
CA ARG A 345 8.32 -22.90 -2.58
C ARG A 345 7.89 -21.48 -2.89
N LEU A 346 8.56 -20.92 -3.92
CA LEU A 346 8.31 -19.59 -4.46
C LEU A 346 6.80 -19.35 -4.63
N SER A 347 6.31 -18.24 -4.09
CA SER A 347 4.99 -17.73 -4.43
C SER A 347 5.00 -17.41 -5.93
N THR A 348 4.12 -18.04 -6.70
CA THR A 348 3.97 -17.68 -8.11
C THR A 348 3.34 -16.31 -8.16
N ILE A 349 4.09 -15.32 -8.62
CA ILE A 349 3.51 -14.03 -9.02
C ILE A 349 2.63 -14.30 -10.24
N ARG A 350 1.35 -13.93 -10.17
CA ARG A 350 0.46 -14.01 -11.34
C ARG A 350 0.79 -12.89 -12.31
N PHE A 351 0.83 -11.66 -11.77
CA PHE A 351 1.11 -10.46 -12.53
C PHE A 351 1.87 -9.45 -11.67
N SER A 352 2.72 -8.67 -12.33
CA SER A 352 3.34 -7.47 -11.77
C SER A 352 2.97 -6.32 -12.69
N THR A 353 2.45 -5.24 -12.12
CA THR A 353 2.02 -4.07 -12.88
C THR A 353 2.60 -2.81 -12.27
N GLN A 354 3.39 -2.08 -13.06
CA GLN A 354 3.91 -0.79 -12.64
C GLN A 354 2.76 0.21 -12.54
N ILE A 355 2.60 0.81 -11.36
CA ILE A 355 1.55 1.78 -11.05
C ILE A 355 2.07 3.22 -11.04
N ALA A 356 3.37 3.41 -10.85
CA ALA A 356 4.01 4.72 -10.93
C ALA A 356 5.51 4.58 -11.26
N PRO A 357 6.10 5.54 -12.00
CA PRO A 357 7.53 5.55 -12.28
C PRO A 357 8.39 5.97 -11.07
N GLY A 358 7.77 6.47 -9.99
CA GLY A 358 8.44 6.99 -8.81
C GLY A 358 7.44 7.56 -7.81
N GLY A 359 7.90 7.86 -6.59
CA GLY A 359 7.10 8.51 -5.56
C GLY A 359 7.00 7.70 -4.27
N SER A 360 5.85 7.78 -3.61
CA SER A 360 5.58 7.16 -2.31
C SER A 360 4.25 6.42 -2.32
N TYR A 361 4.18 5.26 -1.65
CA TYR A 361 2.91 4.64 -1.30
C TYR A 361 2.37 5.28 -0.02
N LEU A 362 1.11 5.71 -0.04
CA LEU A 362 0.47 6.44 1.06
C LEU A 362 -0.68 5.64 1.72
N GLY A 363 -0.91 4.40 1.28
CA GLY A 363 -1.97 3.52 1.75
C GLY A 363 -2.99 3.16 0.67
N ALA A 364 -4.05 2.45 1.07
CA ALA A 364 -5.14 2.02 0.20
C ALA A 364 -6.38 2.91 0.34
N PHE A 365 -7.20 2.96 -0.71
CA PHE A 365 -8.52 3.58 -0.74
C PHE A 365 -9.60 2.54 -1.13
N PRO A 366 -10.72 2.45 -0.39
CA PRO A 366 -10.92 3.08 0.91
C PRO A 366 -9.89 2.62 1.93
N ALA A 367 -9.64 3.42 2.97
CA ALA A 367 -8.69 3.04 4.01
C ALA A 367 -9.12 1.71 4.64
N ALA A 368 -8.16 0.80 4.80
CA ALA A 368 -8.43 -0.55 5.26
C ALA A 368 -8.93 -0.58 6.71
N VAL A 369 -8.72 0.48 7.51
CA VAL A 369 -9.13 0.49 8.92
C VAL A 369 -10.59 0.96 9.07
N THR A 370 -11.50 0.03 9.36
CA THR A 370 -12.93 0.30 9.59
C THR A 370 -13.33 0.08 11.03
#